data_AF-A0A815J3N7-F1
#
_entry.id   AF-A0A815J3N7-F1
#
_cell.length_a   1.000
_cell.length_b   1.000
_cell.length_c   1.000
_cell.angle_alpha   90.00
_cell.angle_beta   90.00
_cell.angle_gamma   90.00
#
_symmetry.space_group_name_H-M   'P 1'
#
loop_
_entity.id
_entity.type
_entity.pdbx_description
1 polymer ?
#
loop_
_entity_poly.entity_id
_entity_poly.type
_entity_poly.pdbx_seq_one_letter_code
_entity_poly.pdbx_strand_id
1 'polypeptide(L)' 'MHNSEIPEETVFLSKPHFYGHNSSSTNINFKPNFHQHESTIYFEPLTGTPIRAQLRIQLNTNAWIDRLRLNPDGSTEYE' A
#
# COMPACT_ATOMS: atom_id res chain seq x y z
N MET A 1 4.38 9.96 -28.94
CA MET A 1 4.19 10.19 -27.50
C MET A 1 3.59 8.91 -26.94
N HIS A 2 4.42 8.07 -26.32
CA HIS A 2 3.95 6.83 -25.68
C HIS A 2 3.55 7.24 -24.26
N ASN A 3 2.26 7.23 -23.97
CA ASN A 3 1.79 7.46 -22.61
C ASN A 3 2.29 6.27 -21.78
N SER A 4 3.30 6.49 -20.96
CA SER A 4 3.78 5.49 -20.00
C SER A 4 2.77 5.38 -18.87
N GLU A 5 1.67 4.69 -19.14
CA GLU A 5 0.69 4.34 -18.12
C GLU A 5 1.35 3.35 -17.15
N ILE A 6 1.32 3.69 -15.88
CA ILE A 6 1.80 2.83 -14.82
C ILE A 6 0.81 1.66 -14.73
N PRO A 7 1.25 0.39 -14.80
CA PRO A 7 0.35 -0.76 -14.68
C PRO A 7 -0.53 -0.63 -13.43
N GLU A 8 -1.83 -0.94 -13.54
CA GLU A 8 -2.81 -0.72 -12.47
C GLU A 8 -2.42 -1.39 -11.12
N GLU A 9 -1.60 -2.44 -11.17
CA GLU A 9 -1.13 -3.19 -10.00
C GLU A 9 0.21 -2.69 -9.42
N THR A 10 0.72 -1.53 -9.87
CA THR A 10 2.05 -1.05 -9.47
C THR A 10 2.09 -0.56 -8.03
N VAL A 11 1.06 0.14 -7.59
CA VAL A 11 0.98 0.71 -6.25
C VAL A 11 -0.26 0.15 -5.57
N PHE A 12 -0.06 -0.44 -4.40
CA PHE A 12 -1.16 -1.00 -3.61
C PHE A 12 -1.15 -0.44 -2.20
N LEU A 13 -2.36 -0.19 -1.69
CA LEU A 13 -2.59 0.34 -0.36
C LEU A 13 -2.77 -0.81 0.64
N SER A 14 -2.16 -0.67 1.80
CA SER A 14 -2.41 -1.55 2.94
C SER A 14 -2.51 -0.75 4.22
N LYS A 15 -2.97 -1.41 5.29
CA LYS A 15 -2.73 -0.89 6.64
C LYS A 15 -1.24 -1.04 6.97
N PRO A 16 -0.67 -0.15 7.80
CA PRO A 16 0.73 -0.25 8.18
C PRO A 16 1.13 -1.64 8.67
N HIS A 17 2.32 -2.07 8.29
CA HIS A 17 2.89 -3.38 8.60
C HIS A 17 2.00 -4.55 8.18
N PHE A 18 1.14 -4.35 7.17
CA PHE A 18 0.16 -5.34 6.71
C PHE A 18 -0.82 -5.78 7.81
N TYR A 19 -1.12 -4.89 8.77
CA TYR A 19 -2.06 -5.19 9.84
C TYR A 19 -3.44 -5.61 9.29
N GLY A 20 -3.91 -6.80 9.71
CA GLY A 20 -5.17 -7.39 9.26
C GLY A 20 -5.11 -8.13 7.92
N HIS A 21 -3.92 -8.27 7.29
CA HIS A 21 -3.73 -9.08 6.09
C HIS A 21 -3.35 -10.53 6.43
N ASN A 22 -3.52 -11.46 5.48
CA ASN A 22 -3.09 -12.86 5.62
C ASN A 22 -1.56 -12.96 5.81
N SER A 23 -1.11 -13.89 6.65
CA SER A 23 0.28 -14.01 7.16
C SER A 23 1.33 -14.31 6.09
N SER A 24 0.92 -14.70 4.88
CA SER A 24 1.80 -14.89 3.73
C SER A 24 2.47 -13.60 3.23
N SER A 25 1.93 -12.44 3.60
CA SER A 25 2.46 -11.11 3.23
C SER A 25 3.38 -10.47 4.27
N THR A 26 3.47 -11.05 5.47
CA THR A 26 4.20 -10.44 6.59
C THR A 26 5.66 -10.91 6.60
N ASN A 27 6.55 -10.00 6.19
CA ASN A 27 7.98 -10.13 6.47
C ASN A 27 8.21 -10.25 7.98
N ILE A 28 9.21 -11.04 8.41
CA ILE A 28 9.59 -11.28 9.82
C ILE A 28 9.86 -9.99 10.62
N ASN A 29 10.14 -8.88 9.94
CA ASN A 29 10.42 -7.58 10.57
C ASN A 29 9.17 -6.71 10.78
N PHE A 30 8.05 -7.01 10.12
CA PHE A 30 6.82 -6.26 10.32
C PHE A 30 6.10 -6.74 11.58
N LYS A 31 5.84 -5.80 12.50
CA LYS A 31 5.15 -6.07 13.76
C LYS A 31 3.76 -5.42 13.72
N PRO A 32 2.78 -6.03 13.01
CA PRO A 32 1.42 -5.51 12.98
C PRO A 32 0.83 -5.52 14.39
N ASN A 33 0.18 -4.42 14.77
CA ASN A 33 -0.51 -4.30 16.05
C ASN A 33 -1.68 -3.31 15.94
N PHE A 34 -2.72 -3.57 16.72
CA PHE A 34 -3.97 -2.81 16.66
C PHE A 34 -3.78 -1.34 17.04
N HIS A 35 -3.17 -1.06 18.20
CA HIS A 35 -3.06 0.30 18.73
C HIS A 35 -2.25 1.26 17.83
N GLN A 36 -1.27 0.75 17.08
CA GLN A 36 -0.39 1.55 16.24
C GLN A 36 -0.73 1.50 14.75
N HIS A 37 -1.56 0.57 14.29
CA HIS A 37 -1.81 0.38 12.86
C HIS A 37 -3.29 0.31 12.47
N GLU A 38 -4.21 0.34 13.43
CA GLU A 38 -5.63 0.54 13.13
C GLU A 38 -5.89 2.01 12.75
N SER A 39 -6.83 2.21 11.82
CA SER A 39 -7.39 3.52 11.51
C SER A 39 -8.68 3.70 12.29
N THR A 40 -8.80 4.80 13.03
CA THR A 40 -9.97 5.07 13.88
C THR A 40 -10.56 6.43 13.57
N ILE A 41 -11.89 6.51 13.57
CA ILE A 41 -12.61 7.77 13.52
C ILE A 41 -13.66 7.73 14.62
N TYR A 42 -13.61 8.73 15.49
CA TYR A 42 -14.55 8.94 16.58
C TYR A 42 -15.51 10.05 16.18
N PHE A 43 -16.79 9.76 16.28
CA PHE A 43 -17.87 10.70 15.96
C PHE A 43 -18.62 11.09 17.22
N GLU A 44 -19.08 12.33 17.27
CA GLU A 44 -20.09 12.76 18.23
C GLU A 44 -21.41 12.05 17.88
N PRO A 45 -22.03 11.29 18.81
CA PRO A 45 -23.14 10.40 18.47
C PRO A 45 -24.38 11.09 17.90
N LEU A 46 -24.68 12.33 18.29
CA LEU A 46 -25.91 13.02 17.90
C LEU A 46 -25.82 13.68 16.52
N THR A 47 -24.70 14.36 16.25
CA THR A 47 -24.48 15.16 15.04
C THR A 47 -23.68 14.41 13.97
N GLY A 48 -23.03 13.31 14.33
CA GLY A 48 -22.09 12.61 13.45
C GLY A 48 -20.83 13.44 13.16
N THR A 49 -20.56 14.49 13.93
CA THR A 49 -19.37 15.33 13.73
C THR A 49 -18.12 14.56 14.15
N PRO A 50 -17.07 14.48 13.31
CA PRO A 50 -15.84 13.80 13.69
C PRO A 50 -15.13 14.57 14.82
N ILE A 51 -14.96 13.92 15.98
CA ILE A 51 -14.24 14.45 17.14
C ILE A 51 -12.74 14.18 17.01
N ARG A 52 -12.39 13.01 16.47
CA ARG A 52 -11.00 12.59 16.30
C ARG A 52 -10.88 11.60 15.15
N ALA A 53 -9.90 11.81 14.29
CA ALA A 53 -9.54 10.87 13.25
C ALA A 53 -8.06 10.52 13.33
N GLN A 54 -7.75 9.25 13.19
CA GLN A 54 -6.42 8.73 12.97
C GLN A 54 -6.47 7.82 11.76
N LEU A 55 -6.12 8.37 10.61
CA LEU A 55 -5.99 7.62 9.36
C LEU A 55 -4.55 7.14 9.23
N ARG A 56 -4.38 5.84 9.00
CA ARG A 56 -3.07 5.21 8.85
C ARG A 56 -3.08 4.33 7.61
N ILE A 57 -2.30 4.72 6.62
CA ILE A 57 -2.21 4.07 5.31
C ILE A 57 -0.73 3.79 5.03
N GLN A 58 -0.46 2.62 4.45
CA GLN A 58 0.84 2.25 3.91
C GLN A 58 0.74 2.14 2.39
N LEU A 59 1.69 2.77 1.72
CA LEU A 59 1.89 2.66 0.28
C LEU A 59 2.92 1.57 0.03
N ASN A 60 2.59 0.63 -0.84
CA ASN A 60 3.50 -0.41 -1.27
C ASN A 60 3.60 -0.36 -2.79
N THR A 61 4.77 -0.72 -3.31
CA THR A 61 5.00 -0.80 -4.74
C THR A 61 5.50 -2.20 -5.09
N ASN A 62 5.06 -2.72 -6.22
CA ASN A 62 5.66 -3.93 -6.76
C ASN A 62 7.06 -3.57 -7.31
N ALA A 63 8.11 -4.07 -6.65
CA ALA A 63 9.50 -3.79 -7.01
C ALA A 63 9.94 -4.49 -8.31
N TRP A 64 9.17 -5.47 -8.81
CA TRP A 64 9.41 -6.12 -10.10
C TRP A 64 8.97 -5.27 -11.29
N ILE A 65 8.34 -4.12 -11.04
CA ILE A 65 8.06 -3.12 -12.07
C ILE A 65 9.34 -2.33 -12.28
N ASP A 66 10.27 -3.04 -12.91
CA ASP A 66 11.60 -2.60 -13.19
C ASP A 66 11.57 -1.72 -14.44
N ARG A 67 11.28 -0.42 -14.25
CA ARG A 67 11.52 0.58 -15.29
C ARG A 67 13.02 0.75 -15.61
N LEU A 68 13.93 0.07 -14.93
CA LEU A 68 15.37 0.03 -15.24
C LEU A 68 15.77 -1.22 -16.06
N ARG A 69 14.87 -2.18 -16.29
CA ARG A 69 15.06 -3.35 -17.19
C ARG A 69 14.30 -3.26 -18.52
N LEU A 70 13.61 -2.15 -18.77
CA LEU A 70 13.07 -1.91 -20.10
C LEU A 70 14.21 -1.40 -20.98
N ASN A 71 14.65 -2.21 -21.94
CA ASN A 71 15.38 -1.71 -23.08
C ASN A 71 14.56 -0.58 -23.74
N PRO A 72 15.18 0.39 -24.44
CA PRO A 72 14.46 1.47 -25.13
C PRO A 72 13.38 0.97 -26.12
N ASP A 73 13.41 -0.32 -26.47
CA ASP A 73 12.49 -1.01 -27.37
C ASP A 73 11.36 -1.79 -26.67
N GLY A 74 11.32 -1.81 -25.33
CA GLY A 74 10.27 -2.46 -24.54
C GLY A 74 10.42 -3.98 -24.35
N SER A 75 11.58 -4.58 -24.66
CA SER A 75 11.85 -5.99 -24.36
C SER A 75 12.29 -6.22 -22.91
N THR A 76 11.85 -7.33 -22.30
CA THR A 76 12.29 -7.81 -20.98
C THR A 76 13.32 -8.92 -21.13
N GLU A 77 14.49 -8.80 -20.48
CA GLU A 77 15.44 -9.92 -20.35
C GLU A 77 14.80 -11.03 -19.49
N TYR A 78 14.62 -12.20 -20.11
CA TYR A 78 14.42 -13.46 -19.40
C TYR A 78 15.80 -14.14 -19.30
N GLU A 79 16.37 -14.19 -18.10
CA GLU A 79 17.43 -15.16 -17.74
C GLU A 79 16.79 -16.45 -17.21
#